data_AF-A0A930EWY1-F1
#
_entry.id   AF-A0A930EWY1-F1
#
_cell.length_a   1.000
_cell.length_b   1.000
_cell.length_c   1.000
_cell.angle_alpha   90.00
_cell.angle_beta   90.00
_cell.angle_gamma   90.00
#
_symmetry.space_group_name_H-M   'P 1'
#
loop_
_entity.id
_entity.type
_entity.pdbx_description
1 polymer ?
#
loop_
_entity_poly.entity_id
_entity_poly.type
_entity_poly.pdbx_seq_one_letter_code
_entity_poly.pdbx_strand_id
1 'polypeptide(L)'
;FFDVKKFGAKFAYTMDGGTVRELSDETFNAASAVLHFKGRSIHPGSAKNRMINAAKLACEYQAMMPAHAVPEHTELWEGFIHLHDMKGDVENAELEYIIRDHDYQKLTAKKELMLKAAEFINTKYGEGAVTIEIKDSYRNMKEVLDKDPTAVVIAKKSMEELGINILQEPIRGGTDGAQLSFMGLPCPNIGCGGGNFHGRFEYCVIDELELSVQVILKIIQNVAEV
;
A
#
# COMPACT_ATOMS: atom_id res chain seq x y z
N PHE A 1 -0.20 21.12 5.05
CA PHE A 1 -1.39 20.24 4.97
C PHE A 1 -2.46 20.89 4.11
N PHE A 2 -3.18 20.09 3.32
CA PHE A 2 -4.28 20.54 2.48
C PHE A 2 -5.55 20.72 3.32
N ASP A 3 -6.21 21.88 3.22
CA ASP A 3 -7.43 22.19 3.98
C ASP A 3 -8.68 21.87 3.13
N VAL A 4 -9.23 20.67 3.35
CA VAL A 4 -10.43 20.18 2.66
C VAL A 4 -11.63 21.09 2.88
N LYS A 5 -11.79 21.67 4.07
CA LYS A 5 -12.93 22.54 4.39
C LYS A 5 -12.84 23.85 3.60
N LYS A 6 -11.64 24.43 3.51
CA LYS A 6 -11.41 25.63 2.71
C LYS A 6 -11.52 25.35 1.20
N PHE A 7 -11.18 24.14 0.75
CA PHE A 7 -11.35 23.74 -0.65
C PHE A 7 -12.83 23.69 -1.06
N GLY A 8 -13.72 23.26 -0.17
CA GLY A 8 -15.18 23.46 -0.31
C GLY A 8 -15.87 22.63 -1.40
N ALA A 9 -15.21 21.59 -1.90
CA ALA A 9 -15.78 20.67 -2.89
C ALA A 9 -16.50 19.49 -2.20
N LYS A 10 -17.52 18.94 -2.87
CA LYS A 10 -18.24 17.73 -2.39
C LYS A 10 -17.45 16.44 -2.68
N PHE A 11 -16.72 16.43 -3.78
CA PHE A 11 -15.81 15.37 -4.22
C PHE A 11 -14.75 15.99 -5.14
N ALA A 12 -13.70 15.26 -5.44
CA ALA A 12 -12.61 15.67 -6.34
C ALA A 12 -12.14 14.50 -7.21
N TYR A 13 -11.18 14.75 -8.08
CA TYR A 13 -10.49 13.73 -8.87
C TYR A 13 -8.99 14.02 -8.83
N THR A 14 -8.17 13.01 -8.58
CA THR A 14 -6.74 13.09 -8.92
C THR A 14 -6.57 12.67 -10.39
N MET A 15 -5.79 13.45 -11.14
CA MET A 15 -5.40 13.14 -12.52
C MET A 15 -3.97 12.58 -12.51
N ASP A 16 -3.80 11.44 -11.83
CA ASP A 16 -2.50 10.86 -11.46
C ASP A 16 -2.46 9.35 -11.72
N GLY A 17 -3.25 8.86 -12.67
CA GLY A 17 -3.17 7.47 -13.16
C GLY A 17 -2.26 7.37 -14.38
N GLY A 18 -2.06 6.14 -14.86
CA GLY A 18 -1.33 5.82 -16.08
C GLY A 18 -2.12 6.16 -17.34
N THR A 19 -2.59 5.14 -18.05
CA THR A 19 -3.35 5.34 -19.30
C THR A 19 -4.65 6.07 -19.02
N VAL A 20 -5.11 6.94 -19.93
CA VAL A 20 -6.40 7.67 -19.81
C VAL A 20 -7.61 6.74 -19.61
N ARG A 21 -7.46 5.45 -19.89
CA ARG A 21 -8.49 4.43 -19.66
C ARG A 21 -8.65 4.08 -18.18
N GLU A 22 -7.66 4.35 -17.34
CA GLU A 22 -7.68 4.02 -15.92
C GLU A 22 -8.70 4.88 -15.16
N LEU A 23 -9.58 4.19 -14.43
CA LEU A 23 -10.39 4.76 -13.36
C LEU A 23 -10.19 3.88 -12.13
N SER A 24 -9.53 4.43 -11.12
CA SER A 24 -9.22 3.68 -9.90
C SER A 24 -9.97 4.25 -8.71
N ASP A 25 -10.74 3.39 -8.06
CA ASP A 25 -11.49 3.63 -6.82
C ASP A 25 -10.96 2.80 -5.63
N GLU A 26 -9.88 2.05 -5.83
CA GLU A 26 -9.23 1.23 -4.81
C GLU A 26 -7.75 1.56 -4.62
N THR A 27 -7.33 1.51 -3.36
CA THR A 27 -5.92 1.53 -2.94
C THR A 27 -5.64 0.38 -1.99
N PHE A 28 -4.38 0.10 -1.69
CA PHE A 28 -4.08 -0.81 -0.59
C PHE A 28 -4.57 -0.25 0.75
N ASN A 29 -4.89 -1.14 1.68
CA ASN A 29 -4.67 -0.87 3.10
C ASN A 29 -3.20 -1.12 3.42
N ALA A 30 -2.63 -0.30 4.29
CA ALA A 30 -1.19 -0.30 4.55
C ALA A 30 -0.89 -0.28 6.04
N ALA A 31 0.08 -1.08 6.44
CA ALA A 31 0.74 -1.00 7.73
C ALA A 31 2.26 -1.15 7.57
N SER A 32 3.00 -0.74 8.59
CA SER A 32 4.42 -1.03 8.77
C SER A 32 4.61 -1.90 10.00
N ALA A 33 5.62 -2.76 9.99
CA ALA A 33 6.04 -3.50 11.17
C ALA A 33 7.55 -3.37 11.37
N VAL A 34 7.97 -3.04 12.59
CA VAL A 34 9.38 -3.01 12.99
C VAL A 34 9.59 -4.07 14.06
N LEU A 35 10.56 -4.95 13.83
CA LEU A 35 10.94 -6.00 14.76
C LEU A 35 12.33 -5.76 15.28
N HIS A 36 12.52 -5.88 16.59
CA HIS A 36 13.83 -5.86 17.23
C HIS A 36 14.10 -7.20 17.90
N PHE A 37 15.25 -7.78 17.58
CA PHE A 37 15.72 -9.04 18.12
C PHE A 37 16.89 -8.79 19.07
N LYS A 38 16.84 -9.43 20.24
CA LYS A 38 17.89 -9.36 21.26
C LYS A 38 18.61 -10.70 21.36
N GLY A 39 19.92 -10.64 21.18
CA GLY A 39 20.83 -11.76 21.33
C GLY A 39 21.59 -11.71 22.65
N ARG A 40 22.68 -12.46 22.69
CA ARG A 40 23.65 -12.49 23.77
C ARG A 40 25.02 -12.81 23.18
N SER A 41 25.79 -11.77 22.91
CA SER A 41 27.12 -11.85 22.33
C SER A 41 28.14 -12.31 23.37
N ILE A 42 28.92 -13.30 22.99
CA ILE A 42 29.99 -13.90 23.80
C ILE A 42 31.14 -14.22 22.84
N HIS A 43 32.38 -14.19 23.33
CA HIS A 43 33.53 -14.64 22.55
C HIS A 43 33.24 -15.99 21.85
N PRO A 44 33.36 -16.11 20.52
CA PRO A 44 32.93 -17.30 19.78
C PRO A 44 33.54 -18.61 20.29
N GLY A 45 34.81 -18.60 20.72
CA GLY A 45 35.49 -19.78 21.29
C GLY A 45 34.87 -20.31 22.59
N SER A 46 34.04 -19.50 23.27
CA SER A 46 33.38 -19.83 24.52
C SER A 46 31.85 -19.93 24.36
N ALA A 47 31.32 -19.85 23.14
CA ALA A 47 29.89 -19.60 22.89
C ALA A 47 28.96 -20.81 23.14
N LYS A 48 29.48 -22.04 23.24
CA LYS A 48 28.68 -23.27 23.34
C LYS A 48 27.58 -23.17 24.40
N ASN A 49 26.33 -23.33 23.98
CA ASN A 49 25.11 -23.27 24.78
C ASN A 49 24.92 -21.95 25.58
N ARG A 50 25.62 -20.89 25.18
CA ARG A 50 25.56 -19.58 25.84
C ARG A 50 25.26 -18.45 24.86
N MET A 51 25.79 -18.44 23.65
CA MET A 51 25.45 -17.38 22.70
C MET A 51 24.01 -17.51 22.20
N ILE A 52 23.31 -16.38 22.10
CA ILE A 52 22.09 -16.22 21.30
C ILE A 52 22.45 -15.21 20.22
N ASN A 53 22.20 -15.54 18.95
CA ASN A 53 22.63 -14.70 17.83
C ASN A 53 21.40 -14.01 17.22
N ALA A 54 21.24 -12.71 17.48
CA ALA A 54 20.08 -11.93 17.04
C ALA A 54 19.87 -11.99 15.52
N ALA A 55 20.93 -11.85 14.72
CA ALA A 55 20.84 -11.98 13.27
C ALA A 55 20.30 -13.34 12.81
N LYS A 56 20.67 -14.44 13.49
CA LYS A 56 20.09 -15.77 13.21
C LYS A 56 18.60 -15.86 13.57
N LEU A 57 18.20 -15.26 14.69
CA LEU A 57 16.79 -15.21 15.10
C LEU A 57 15.97 -14.43 14.08
N ALA A 58 16.50 -13.31 13.57
CA ALA A 58 15.89 -12.52 12.51
C ALA A 58 15.73 -13.33 11.20
N CYS A 59 16.75 -14.08 10.78
CA CYS A 59 16.64 -14.97 9.62
C CYS A 59 15.59 -16.09 9.84
N GLU A 60 15.52 -16.67 11.04
CA GLU A 60 14.50 -17.67 11.37
C GLU A 60 13.10 -17.08 11.27
N TYR A 61 12.89 -15.86 11.81
CA TYR A 61 11.62 -15.15 11.70
C TYR A 61 11.23 -14.89 10.23
N GLN A 62 12.16 -14.37 9.41
CA GLN A 62 11.89 -14.12 7.99
C GLN A 62 11.54 -15.41 7.24
N ALA A 63 12.17 -16.54 7.59
CA ALA A 63 11.87 -17.83 6.97
C ALA A 63 10.46 -18.36 7.31
N MET A 64 9.78 -17.79 8.33
CA MET A 64 8.38 -18.10 8.65
C MET A 64 7.39 -17.30 7.81
N MET A 65 7.84 -16.25 7.10
CA MET A 65 6.98 -15.44 6.24
C MET A 65 6.68 -16.18 4.91
N PRO A 66 5.47 -16.00 4.34
CA PRO A 66 5.08 -16.65 3.09
C PRO A 66 5.89 -16.15 1.90
N ALA A 67 6.72 -17.02 1.32
CA ALA A 67 7.60 -16.68 0.20
C ALA A 67 6.87 -16.24 -1.09
N HIS A 68 5.59 -16.58 -1.23
CA HIS A 68 4.77 -16.18 -2.40
C HIS A 68 4.06 -14.84 -2.20
N ALA A 69 3.84 -14.40 -0.96
CA ALA A 69 3.13 -13.16 -0.68
C ALA A 69 4.10 -11.99 -0.51
N VAL A 70 4.90 -11.76 -1.57
CA VAL A 70 5.93 -10.72 -1.68
C VAL A 70 5.69 -9.88 -2.95
N PRO A 71 6.15 -8.61 -3.02
CA PRO A 71 5.88 -7.74 -4.16
C PRO A 71 6.29 -8.32 -5.51
N GLU A 72 7.43 -9.01 -5.58
CA GLU A 72 7.99 -9.62 -6.79
C GLU A 72 7.24 -10.88 -7.27
N HIS A 73 6.24 -11.35 -6.52
CA HIS A 73 5.41 -12.53 -6.81
C HIS A 73 3.91 -12.27 -6.71
N THR A 74 3.49 -11.00 -6.61
CA THR A 74 2.08 -10.63 -6.48
C THR A 74 1.71 -9.54 -7.47
N GLU A 75 0.49 -9.59 -7.98
CA GLU A 75 -0.05 -8.61 -8.92
C GLU A 75 -1.50 -8.22 -8.56
N LEU A 76 -1.99 -7.15 -9.19
CA LEU A 76 -3.38 -6.69 -9.08
C LEU A 76 -3.85 -6.60 -7.60
N TRP A 77 -4.88 -7.36 -7.21
CA TRP A 77 -5.47 -7.35 -5.87
C TRP A 77 -4.67 -8.12 -4.81
N GLU A 78 -3.61 -8.83 -5.19
CA GLU A 78 -2.84 -9.66 -4.26
C GLU A 78 -1.99 -8.80 -3.32
N GLY A 79 -2.26 -8.90 -2.02
CA GLY A 79 -1.47 -8.26 -0.97
C GLY A 79 -0.20 -9.03 -0.59
N PHE A 80 0.71 -8.38 0.12
CA PHE A 80 2.03 -8.92 0.48
C PHE A 80 2.52 -8.49 1.87
N ILE A 81 3.56 -9.19 2.34
CA ILE A 81 4.44 -8.80 3.46
C ILE A 81 5.83 -8.61 2.87
N HIS A 82 6.36 -7.40 2.89
CA HIS A 82 7.63 -7.08 2.23
C HIS A 82 8.67 -6.65 3.26
N LEU A 83 9.74 -7.44 3.40
CA LEU A 83 10.96 -7.04 4.10
C LEU A 83 11.72 -6.07 3.20
N HIS A 84 11.84 -4.82 3.64
CA HIS A 84 12.46 -3.76 2.83
C HIS A 84 13.74 -3.20 3.44
N ASP A 85 13.97 -3.40 4.74
CA ASP A 85 15.25 -3.12 5.39
C ASP A 85 15.59 -4.17 6.44
N MET A 86 16.88 -4.45 6.58
CA MET A 86 17.40 -5.35 7.59
C MET A 86 18.81 -4.94 8.04
N LYS A 87 19.05 -4.99 9.34
CA LYS A 87 20.38 -4.78 9.94
C LYS A 87 20.56 -5.66 11.16
N GLY A 88 21.78 -6.04 11.47
CA GLY A 88 22.04 -6.74 12.72
C GLY A 88 23.37 -7.46 12.83
N ASP A 89 23.64 -7.89 14.05
CA ASP A 89 24.80 -8.66 14.46
C ASP A 89 24.38 -9.73 15.50
N VAL A 90 25.32 -10.19 16.33
CA VAL A 90 25.05 -11.21 17.35
C VAL A 90 24.20 -10.66 18.49
N GLU A 91 24.40 -9.39 18.87
CA GLU A 91 23.75 -8.77 20.03
C GLU A 91 22.38 -8.22 19.68
N ASN A 92 22.23 -7.54 18.54
CA ASN A 92 20.98 -6.91 18.13
C ASN A 92 20.73 -7.10 16.63
N ALA A 93 19.47 -7.32 16.26
CA ALA A 93 19.05 -7.28 14.87
C ALA A 93 17.68 -6.60 14.74
N GLU A 94 17.40 -6.06 13.57
CA GLU A 94 16.19 -5.34 13.26
C GLU A 94 15.72 -5.68 11.84
N LEU A 95 14.41 -5.87 11.70
CA LEU A 95 13.74 -6.09 10.44
C LEU A 95 12.61 -5.08 10.28
N GLU A 96 12.57 -4.39 9.14
CA GLU A 96 11.50 -3.45 8.81
C GLU A 96 10.66 -3.98 7.65
N TYR A 97 9.35 -4.00 7.86
CA TYR A 97 8.38 -4.51 6.92
C TYR A 97 7.34 -3.47 6.54
N ILE A 98 6.86 -3.58 5.31
CA ILE A 98 5.57 -3.02 4.90
C ILE A 98 4.58 -4.15 4.60
N ILE A 99 3.33 -3.96 5.03
CA ILE A 99 2.24 -4.92 4.86
C ILE A 99 1.16 -4.24 4.02
N ARG A 100 0.70 -4.92 2.96
CA ARG A 100 -0.27 -4.36 2.02
C ARG A 100 -1.36 -5.38 1.69
N ASP A 101 -2.61 -4.93 1.64
CA ASP A 101 -3.72 -5.72 1.09
C ASP A 101 -4.92 -4.83 0.76
N HIS A 102 -5.62 -5.09 -0.35
CA HIS A 102 -6.85 -4.37 -0.69
C HIS A 102 -7.99 -4.73 0.27
N ASP A 103 -7.96 -5.95 0.81
CA ASP A 103 -8.89 -6.43 1.81
C ASP A 103 -8.33 -6.21 3.22
N TYR A 104 -9.07 -5.44 4.03
CA TYR A 104 -8.67 -5.11 5.39
C TYR A 104 -8.60 -6.34 6.32
N GLN A 105 -9.44 -7.35 6.10
CA GLN A 105 -9.38 -8.61 6.87
C GLN A 105 -8.13 -9.40 6.53
N LYS A 106 -7.75 -9.45 5.25
CA LYS A 106 -6.48 -10.10 4.83
C LYS A 106 -5.26 -9.33 5.33
N LEU A 107 -5.30 -7.99 5.34
CA LEU A 107 -4.25 -7.19 6.01
C LEU A 107 -4.14 -7.57 7.50
N THR A 108 -5.27 -7.68 8.19
CA THR A 108 -5.31 -8.04 9.61
C THR A 108 -4.75 -9.44 9.84
N ALA A 109 -5.13 -10.42 9.00
CA ALA A 109 -4.59 -11.77 9.06
C ALA A 109 -3.06 -11.82 8.86
N LYS A 110 -2.51 -10.98 7.96
CA LYS A 110 -1.05 -10.83 7.80
C LYS A 110 -0.39 -10.26 9.05
N LYS A 111 -0.98 -9.25 9.70
CA LYS A 111 -0.48 -8.71 10.98
C LYS A 111 -0.50 -9.80 12.07
N GLU A 112 -1.57 -10.57 12.18
CA GLU A 112 -1.68 -11.68 13.13
C GLU A 112 -0.65 -12.77 12.88
N LEU A 113 -0.37 -13.11 11.61
CA LEU A 113 0.69 -14.05 11.25
C LEU A 113 2.05 -13.57 11.77
N MET A 114 2.38 -12.29 11.56
CA MET A 114 3.61 -11.68 12.04
C MET A 114 3.74 -11.70 13.57
N LEU A 115 2.63 -11.42 14.28
CA LEU A 115 2.57 -11.50 15.74
C LEU A 115 2.79 -12.93 16.25
N LYS A 116 2.11 -13.92 15.65
CA LYS A 116 2.26 -15.34 16.01
C LYS A 116 3.68 -15.87 15.76
N ALA A 117 4.33 -15.43 14.68
CA ALA A 117 5.72 -15.76 14.42
C ALA A 117 6.66 -15.19 15.50
N ALA A 118 6.39 -13.98 16.00
CA ALA A 118 7.19 -13.37 17.06
C ALA A 118 6.98 -14.10 18.40
N GLU A 119 5.74 -14.48 18.70
CA GLU A 119 5.40 -15.30 19.86
C GLU A 119 6.13 -16.67 19.83
N PHE A 120 6.18 -17.32 18.67
CA PHE A 120 6.93 -18.57 18.49
C PHE A 120 8.42 -18.41 18.80
N ILE A 121 9.06 -17.36 18.28
CA ILE A 121 10.48 -17.06 18.58
C ILE A 121 10.68 -16.83 20.08
N ASN A 122 9.83 -16.05 20.73
CA ASN A 122 9.90 -15.83 22.18
C ASN A 122 9.69 -17.13 22.98
N THR A 123 8.78 -17.99 22.56
CA THR A 123 8.55 -19.30 23.20
C THR A 123 9.79 -20.20 23.12
N LYS A 124 10.49 -20.17 21.98
CA LYS A 124 11.67 -21.01 21.71
C LYS A 124 12.94 -20.47 22.36
N TYR A 125 13.13 -19.15 22.41
CA TYR A 125 14.39 -18.51 22.79
C TYR A 125 14.35 -17.73 24.11
N GLY A 126 13.17 -17.58 24.69
CA GLY A 126 12.93 -16.81 25.92
C GLY A 126 12.18 -15.51 25.65
N GLU A 127 11.41 -15.08 26.65
CA GLU A 127 10.66 -13.83 26.59
C GLU A 127 11.59 -12.63 26.35
N GLY A 128 11.22 -11.77 25.40
CA GLY A 128 12.01 -10.59 25.02
C GLY A 128 13.13 -10.86 24.00
N ALA A 129 13.23 -12.08 23.46
CA ALA A 129 14.12 -12.38 22.33
C ALA A 129 13.72 -11.61 21.07
N VAL A 130 12.42 -11.34 20.90
CA VAL A 130 11.90 -10.46 19.85
C VAL A 130 10.76 -9.56 20.37
N THR A 131 10.75 -8.31 19.94
CA THR A 131 9.62 -7.37 20.08
C THR A 131 9.18 -6.90 18.70
N ILE A 132 7.87 -6.73 18.51
CA ILE A 132 7.28 -6.28 17.24
C ILE A 132 6.35 -5.09 17.50
N GLU A 133 6.52 -4.03 16.71
CA GLU A 133 5.61 -2.88 16.68
C GLU A 133 4.95 -2.80 15.29
N ILE A 134 3.61 -2.80 15.25
CA ILE A 134 2.85 -2.66 14.00
C ILE A 134 2.05 -1.35 14.05
N LYS A 135 2.14 -0.55 12.98
CA LYS A 135 1.42 0.73 12.84
C LYS A 135 0.70 0.78 11.51
N ASP A 136 -0.56 1.21 11.54
CA ASP A 136 -1.33 1.45 10.32
C ASP A 136 -0.88 2.75 9.66
N SER A 137 -0.78 2.74 8.32
CA SER A 137 -0.28 3.86 7.53
C SER A 137 -1.41 4.59 6.80
N TYR A 138 -2.16 3.88 5.96
CA TYR A 138 -3.33 4.38 5.24
C TYR A 138 -4.29 3.23 4.94
N ARG A 139 -5.52 3.57 4.54
CA ARG A 139 -6.62 2.62 4.30
C ARG A 139 -7.08 2.67 2.84
N ASN A 140 -7.75 1.61 2.40
CA ASN A 140 -8.32 1.52 1.06
C ASN A 140 -9.44 2.55 0.89
N MET A 141 -9.32 3.44 -0.09
CA MET A 141 -10.28 4.52 -0.34
C MET A 141 -11.66 4.03 -0.77
N LYS A 142 -11.76 2.78 -1.25
CA LYS A 142 -13.04 2.14 -1.59
C LYS A 142 -14.05 2.18 -0.45
N GLU A 143 -13.60 2.10 0.81
CA GLU A 143 -14.49 2.21 1.97
C GLU A 143 -15.28 3.53 2.01
N VAL A 144 -14.67 4.61 1.52
CA VAL A 144 -15.30 5.93 1.43
C VAL A 144 -16.12 6.03 0.14
N LEU A 145 -15.54 5.61 -0.98
CA LEU A 145 -16.16 5.73 -2.31
C LEU A 145 -17.39 4.83 -2.47
N ASP A 146 -17.48 3.68 -1.79
CA ASP A 146 -18.68 2.85 -1.79
C ASP A 146 -19.85 3.51 -1.01
N LYS A 147 -19.55 4.41 -0.06
CA LYS A 147 -20.56 5.16 0.72
C LYS A 147 -21.03 6.43 0.00
N ASP A 148 -20.13 7.08 -0.74
CA ASP A 148 -20.43 8.19 -1.62
C ASP A 148 -19.87 7.93 -3.03
N PRO A 149 -20.60 7.19 -3.87
CA PRO A 149 -20.13 6.78 -5.19
C PRO A 149 -20.26 7.89 -6.24
N THR A 150 -20.70 9.10 -5.86
CA THR A 150 -21.04 10.19 -6.78
C THR A 150 -19.91 10.49 -7.76
N ALA A 151 -18.68 10.63 -7.27
CA ALA A 151 -17.51 10.91 -8.10
C ALA A 151 -17.22 9.77 -9.08
N VAL A 152 -17.23 8.53 -8.60
CA VAL A 152 -16.93 7.34 -9.42
C VAL A 152 -17.97 7.18 -10.53
N VAL A 153 -19.26 7.35 -10.21
CA VAL A 153 -20.37 7.24 -11.17
C VAL A 153 -20.26 8.32 -12.26
N ILE A 154 -19.97 9.56 -11.89
CA ILE A 154 -19.85 10.67 -12.84
C ILE A 154 -18.63 10.48 -13.75
N ALA A 155 -17.47 10.09 -13.20
CA ALA A 155 -16.29 9.79 -14.00
C ALA A 155 -16.55 8.65 -14.98
N LYS A 156 -17.14 7.55 -14.49
CA LYS A 156 -17.50 6.39 -15.31
C LYS A 156 -18.42 6.78 -16.47
N LYS A 157 -19.53 7.48 -16.20
CA LYS A 157 -20.46 7.99 -17.23
C LYS A 157 -19.71 8.84 -18.27
N SER A 158 -18.85 9.75 -17.80
CA SER A 158 -18.11 10.67 -18.66
C SER A 158 -17.14 9.96 -19.59
N MET A 159 -16.43 8.94 -19.09
CA MET A 159 -15.51 8.12 -19.89
C MET A 159 -16.28 7.27 -20.91
N GLU A 160 -17.41 6.67 -20.51
CA GLU A 160 -18.27 5.87 -21.40
C GLU A 160 -18.86 6.71 -22.54
N GLU A 161 -19.31 7.94 -22.29
CA GLU A 161 -19.84 8.87 -23.31
C GLU A 161 -18.78 9.33 -24.32
N LEU A 162 -17.50 9.29 -23.93
CA LEU A 162 -16.36 9.54 -24.81
C LEU A 162 -15.90 8.28 -25.56
N GLY A 163 -16.57 7.14 -25.35
CA GLY A 163 -16.21 5.86 -25.97
C GLY A 163 -14.95 5.22 -25.40
N ILE A 164 -14.51 5.62 -24.21
CA ILE A 164 -13.32 5.08 -23.55
C ILE A 164 -13.68 3.73 -22.92
N ASN A 165 -12.91 2.69 -23.27
CA ASN A 165 -13.03 1.38 -22.60
C ASN A 165 -12.28 1.42 -21.26
N ILE A 166 -13.02 1.64 -20.18
CA ILE A 166 -12.51 1.81 -18.82
C ILE A 166 -11.73 0.58 -18.37
N LEU A 167 -10.55 0.85 -17.80
CA LEU A 167 -9.69 -0.11 -17.15
C LEU A 167 -9.80 0.09 -15.63
N GLN A 168 -10.48 -0.83 -14.96
CA GLN A 168 -10.58 -0.82 -13.50
C GLN A 168 -9.39 -1.59 -12.90
N GLU A 169 -8.30 -0.88 -12.65
CA GLU A 169 -7.12 -1.46 -12.01
C GLU A 169 -6.97 -0.97 -10.56
N PRO A 170 -6.64 -1.88 -9.63
CA PRO A 170 -6.44 -1.53 -8.23
C PRO A 170 -5.09 -0.84 -8.06
N ILE A 171 -5.06 0.26 -7.30
CA ILE A 171 -3.80 0.95 -7.04
C ILE A 171 -3.02 0.16 -5.99
N ARG A 172 -1.90 -0.43 -6.40
CA ARG A 172 -0.97 -1.19 -5.54
C ARG A 172 -0.08 -0.28 -4.67
N GLY A 173 -0.68 0.75 -4.09
CA GLY A 173 -0.01 1.81 -3.34
C GLY A 173 -0.99 2.66 -2.56
N GLY A 174 -0.56 3.86 -2.18
CA GLY A 174 -1.42 4.91 -1.65
C GLY A 174 -1.40 6.10 -2.61
N THR A 175 -2.43 6.93 -2.55
CA THR A 175 -2.55 8.17 -3.33
C THR A 175 -3.02 9.31 -2.44
N ASP A 176 -2.81 10.54 -2.89
CA ASP A 176 -3.44 11.71 -2.28
C ASP A 176 -4.96 11.55 -2.26
N GLY A 177 -5.56 10.99 -3.33
CA GLY A 177 -6.99 10.70 -3.41
C GLY A 177 -7.52 9.82 -2.27
N ALA A 178 -6.74 8.82 -1.86
CA ALA A 178 -7.11 7.99 -0.71
C ALA A 178 -7.10 8.76 0.61
N GLN A 179 -6.05 9.57 0.85
CA GLN A 179 -5.99 10.39 2.05
C GLN A 179 -7.10 11.45 2.08
N LEU A 180 -7.34 12.12 0.96
CA LEU A 180 -8.42 13.10 0.80
C LEU A 180 -9.79 12.48 1.05
N SER A 181 -10.02 11.25 0.57
CA SER A 181 -11.27 10.51 0.80
C SER A 181 -11.53 10.32 2.30
N PHE A 182 -10.53 9.89 3.08
CA PHE A 182 -10.67 9.77 4.53
C PHE A 182 -10.74 11.11 5.27
N MET A 183 -10.30 12.21 4.65
CA MET A 183 -10.47 13.58 5.17
C MET A 183 -11.85 14.18 4.84
N GLY A 184 -12.74 13.41 4.19
CA GLY A 184 -14.10 13.82 3.86
C GLY A 184 -14.28 14.38 2.45
N LEU A 185 -13.32 14.16 1.55
CA LEU A 185 -13.41 14.53 0.14
C LEU A 185 -13.24 13.28 -0.74
N PRO A 186 -14.33 12.57 -1.08
CA PRO A 186 -14.31 11.43 -2.01
C PRO A 186 -13.53 11.78 -3.28
N CYS A 187 -12.46 11.03 -3.56
CA CYS A 187 -11.50 11.39 -4.60
C CYS A 187 -10.91 10.16 -5.29
N PRO A 188 -11.57 9.61 -6.33
CA PRO A 188 -10.98 8.58 -7.18
C PRO A 188 -9.85 9.15 -8.06
N ASN A 189 -9.05 8.25 -8.62
CA ASN A 189 -7.95 8.58 -9.52
C ASN A 189 -8.31 8.27 -10.98
N ILE A 190 -7.90 9.14 -11.90
CA ILE A 190 -8.12 9.00 -13.34
C ILE A 190 -6.76 9.11 -14.04
N GLY A 191 -6.55 8.27 -15.05
CA GLY A 191 -5.32 8.31 -15.84
C GLY A 191 -5.18 9.52 -16.75
N CYS A 192 -3.93 9.88 -17.04
CA CYS A 192 -3.56 11.07 -17.81
C CYS A 192 -2.69 10.78 -19.05
N GLY A 193 -2.50 9.51 -19.41
CA GLY A 193 -1.73 9.07 -20.57
C GLY A 193 -0.25 8.80 -20.30
N GLY A 194 0.14 8.71 -19.03
CA GLY A 194 1.52 8.44 -18.60
C GLY A 194 1.82 6.95 -18.43
N GLY A 195 3.10 6.59 -18.45
CA GLY A 195 3.55 5.23 -18.20
C GLY A 195 5.02 5.17 -17.77
N ASN A 196 5.43 4.03 -17.20
CA ASN A 196 6.78 3.80 -16.68
C ASN A 196 7.26 4.86 -15.65
N PHE A 197 6.35 5.36 -14.81
CA PHE A 197 6.64 6.38 -13.80
C PHE A 197 7.84 6.01 -12.90
N HIS A 198 8.58 7.04 -12.46
CA HIS A 198 9.73 6.93 -11.55
C HIS A 198 10.93 6.18 -12.14
N GLY A 199 11.10 6.25 -13.47
CA GLY A 199 12.18 5.56 -14.17
C GLY A 199 12.69 6.31 -15.38
N ARG A 200 13.87 5.93 -15.85
CA ARG A 200 14.49 6.49 -17.07
C ARG A 200 13.70 6.25 -18.37
N PHE A 201 12.69 5.39 -18.31
CA PHE A 201 11.83 5.04 -19.46
C PHE A 201 10.41 5.62 -19.30
N GLU A 202 10.21 6.55 -18.36
CA GLU A 202 8.96 7.28 -18.18
C GLU A 202 8.57 8.03 -19.45
N TYR A 203 7.29 7.95 -19.81
CA TYR A 203 6.76 8.57 -21.03
C TYR A 203 5.32 9.05 -20.84
N CYS A 204 4.87 9.90 -21.77
CA CYS A 204 3.48 10.36 -21.86
C CYS A 204 3.02 10.33 -23.33
N VAL A 205 1.84 9.78 -23.58
CA VAL A 205 1.22 9.71 -24.90
C VAL A 205 0.36 10.95 -25.11
N ILE A 206 0.72 11.80 -26.07
CA ILE A 206 0.03 13.09 -26.31
C ILE A 206 -1.46 12.87 -26.59
N ASP A 207 -1.82 11.88 -27.41
CA ASP A 207 -3.22 11.58 -27.74
C ASP A 207 -4.04 11.22 -26.49
N GLU A 208 -3.44 10.51 -25.54
CA GLU A 208 -4.09 10.17 -24.27
C GLU A 208 -4.16 11.37 -23.33
N LEU A 209 -3.14 12.22 -23.32
CA LEU A 209 -3.16 13.48 -22.56
C LEU A 209 -4.28 14.40 -23.07
N GLU A 210 -4.44 14.55 -24.38
CA GLU A 210 -5.55 15.30 -24.99
C GLU A 210 -6.91 14.69 -24.63
N LEU A 211 -7.01 13.35 -24.66
CA LEU A 211 -8.23 12.66 -24.23
C LEU A 211 -8.51 12.88 -22.74
N SER A 212 -7.50 12.97 -21.87
CA SER A 212 -7.68 13.25 -20.44
C SER A 212 -8.30 14.64 -20.21
N VAL A 213 -7.95 15.63 -21.04
CA VAL A 213 -8.60 16.94 -21.03
C VAL A 213 -10.08 16.82 -21.42
N GLN A 214 -10.40 16.00 -22.42
CA GLN A 214 -11.80 15.74 -22.80
C GLN A 214 -12.57 15.06 -21.66
N VAL A 215 -11.95 14.12 -20.94
CA VAL A 215 -12.55 13.48 -19.75
C VAL A 215 -12.86 14.53 -18.69
N ILE A 216 -11.92 15.43 -18.35
CA ILE A 216 -12.14 16.50 -17.38
C ILE A 216 -13.32 17.40 -17.81
N LEU A 217 -13.34 17.83 -19.07
CA LEU A 217 -14.42 18.68 -19.60
C LEU A 217 -15.77 17.96 -19.56
N LYS A 218 -15.79 16.66 -19.89
CA LYS A 218 -17.00 15.84 -19.86
C LYS A 218 -17.50 15.62 -18.44
N ILE A 219 -16.61 15.41 -17.48
CA ILE A 219 -16.95 15.37 -16.05
C ILE A 219 -17.60 16.68 -15.62
N ILE A 220 -17.00 17.83 -15.96
CA ILE A 220 -17.58 19.14 -15.62
C ILE A 220 -18.99 19.30 -16.20
N GLN A 221 -19.21 18.89 -17.46
CA GLN A 221 -20.54 18.89 -18.09
C GLN A 221 -21.52 18.00 -17.30
N ASN A 222 -21.14 16.75 -17.01
CA ASN A 222 -21.99 15.80 -16.31
C ASN A 222 -22.26 16.19 -14.85
N VAL A 223 -21.34 16.89 -14.18
CA VAL A 223 -21.57 17.46 -12.84
C VAL A 223 -22.63 18.57 -12.88
N ALA A 224 -22.68 19.37 -13.95
CA ALA A 224 -23.65 20.47 -14.07
C ALA A 224 -25.10 19.98 -14.30
N GLU A 225 -25.28 18.71 -14.67
CA GLU A 225 -26.58 18.07 -14.89
C GLU A 225 -27.17 17.40 -13.64
N VAL A 226 -26.41 17.34 -12.53
CA VAL A 226 -26.75 16.66 -11.26
C VAL A 226 -27.02 17.67 -10.16
#